data_AF-A0A0L6UMP9-F1
#
_entry.id   AF-A0A0L6UMP9-F1
#
_cell.length_a   1.000
_cell.length_b   1.000
_cell.length_c   1.000
_cell.angle_alpha   90.00
_cell.angle_beta   90.00
_cell.angle_gamma   90.00
#
_symmetry.space_group_name_H-M   'P 1'
#
loop_
_entity.id
_entity.type
_entity.pdbx_description
1 polymer ?
#
loop_
_entity_poly.entity_id
_entity_poly.type
_entity_poly.pdbx_seq_one_letter_code
_entity_poly.pdbx_strand_id
1 'polypeptide(L)' 'MVLAKPQPFDGTRGAAAKVFVGQIGLHAVTYPKRFPTDTRKVVFAVFFMRDYTATWSQPYLDKVFNKLL' A
#
# COMPACT_ATOMS: atom_id res chain seq x y z
N MET A 1 16.49 8.10 -10.11
CA MET A 1 15.60 7.07 -10.70
C MET A 1 14.16 7.36 -10.31
N VAL A 2 13.24 7.38 -11.27
CA VAL A 2 11.80 7.61 -11.03
C VAL A 2 11.10 6.26 -11.18
N LEU A 3 10.51 5.75 -10.10
CA LEU A 3 9.70 4.54 -10.16
C LEU A 3 8.30 4.87 -10.71
N ALA A 4 7.79 3.99 -11.56
CA ALA A 4 6.39 4.03 -11.96
C ALA A 4 5.49 3.88 -10.73
N LYS A 5 4.35 4.57 -10.72
CA LYS A 5 3.36 4.41 -9.64
C LYS A 5 2.87 2.94 -9.59
N PRO A 6 2.64 2.37 -8.40
CA PRO A 6 1.97 1.09 -8.28
C PRO A 6 0.63 1.09 -9.00
N GLN A 7 0.26 -0.06 -9.56
CA GLN A 7 -1.05 -0.21 -10.18
C GLN A 7 -2.14 -0.36 -9.09
N PRO A 8 -3.36 0.15 -9.33
CA PRO A 8 -4.47 -0.10 -8.44
C PRO A 8 -4.74 -1.60 -8.27
N PHE A 9 -5.06 -2.01 -7.04
CA PHE A 9 -5.28 -3.41 -6.67
C PHE A 9 -6.71 -3.64 -6.20
N ASP A 10 -7.43 -4.51 -6.89
CA ASP A 10 -8.83 -4.85 -6.60
C ASP A 10 -9.00 -6.02 -5.62
N GLY A 11 -7.91 -6.65 -5.19
CA GLY A 11 -7.95 -7.81 -4.30
C GLY A 11 -7.74 -9.14 -5.00
N THR A 12 -7.49 -9.15 -6.31
CA THR A 12 -7.22 -10.38 -7.07
C THR A 12 -6.09 -11.18 -6.43
N ARG A 13 -6.40 -12.40 -5.97
CA ARG A 13 -5.45 -13.28 -5.29
C ARG A 13 -4.45 -13.89 -6.28
N GLY A 14 -3.38 -14.49 -5.77
CA GLY A 14 -2.38 -15.19 -6.58
C GLY A 14 -1.33 -14.25 -7.16
N ALA A 15 -1.09 -14.34 -8.47
CA ALA A 15 0.00 -13.60 -9.13
C ALA A 15 -0.17 -12.07 -9.01
N ALA A 16 -1.39 -11.56 -9.16
CA ALA A 16 -1.68 -10.13 -9.06
C ALA A 16 -1.29 -9.56 -7.68
N ALA A 17 -1.65 -10.27 -6.60
CA ALA A 17 -1.26 -9.89 -5.23
C ALA A 17 0.26 -9.85 -5.05
N LYS A 18 1.01 -10.82 -5.60
CA LYS A 18 2.48 -10.82 -5.55
C LYS A 18 3.10 -9.63 -6.27
N VAL A 19 2.59 -9.32 -7.47
CA VAL A 19 3.05 -8.16 -8.27
C VAL A 19 2.80 -6.87 -7.49
N PHE A 20 1.60 -6.71 -6.93
CA PHE A 20 1.25 -5.55 -6.14
C PHE A 20 2.18 -5.35 -4.94
N VAL A 21 2.38 -6.39 -4.11
CA VAL A 21 3.31 -6.32 -2.97
C VAL A 21 4.74 -6.02 -3.40
N GLY A 22 5.19 -6.58 -4.53
CA GLY A 22 6.48 -6.28 -5.11
C GLY A 22 6.65 -4.80 -5.48
N GLN A 23 5.63 -4.18 -6.08
CA GLN A 23 5.64 -2.75 -6.39
C GLN A 23 5.73 -1.88 -5.13
N ILE A 24 4.96 -2.21 -4.08
CA ILE A 24 5.04 -1.50 -2.79
C ILE A 24 6.43 -1.62 -2.16
N GLY A 25 6.98 -2.84 -2.13
CA GLY A 25 8.31 -3.10 -1.59
C GLY A 25 9.40 -2.33 -2.34
N LEU A 26 9.31 -2.28 -3.68
CA LEU A 26 10.27 -1.55 -4.50
C LEU A 26 10.24 -0.03 -4.20
N HIS A 27 9.07 0.56 -4.00
CA HIS A 27 8.94 1.97 -3.58
C HIS A 27 9.53 2.20 -2.18
N ALA A 28 9.27 1.30 -1.23
CA ALA A 28 9.79 1.41 0.12
C ALA A 28 11.34 1.34 0.16
N VAL A 29 11.94 0.42 -0.61
CA VAL A 29 13.40 0.26 -0.69
C VAL A 29 14.05 1.43 -1.43
N THR A 30 13.42 1.95 -2.48
CA THR A 30 13.98 3.05 -3.28
C THR A 30 13.90 4.40 -2.56
N TYR A 31 12.87 4.60 -1.72
CA TYR A 31 12.65 5.85 -1.00
C TYR A 31 12.58 5.63 0.53
N PRO A 32 13.65 5.10 1.17
CA PRO A 32 13.59 4.66 2.57
C PRO A 32 13.26 5.81 3.53
N LYS A 33 13.72 7.03 3.25
CA LYS A 33 13.38 8.24 4.03
C LYS A 33 11.89 8.59 4.01
N ARG A 34 11.15 8.19 2.96
CA ARG A 34 9.69 8.40 2.86
C ARG A 34 8.92 7.31 3.61
N PHE A 35 9.49 6.12 3.75
CA PHE A 35 8.91 4.95 4.39
C PHE A 35 9.69 4.48 5.64
N PRO A 36 9.94 5.35 6.64
CA PRO A 36 10.72 5.01 7.83
C PRO A 36 10.01 4.01 8.76
N THR A 37 8.70 3.80 8.59
CA THR A 37 7.90 2.91 9.44
C THR A 37 7.05 1.97 8.60
N ASP A 38 6.74 0.80 9.15
CA ASP A 38 5.85 -0.16 8.49
C ASP A 38 4.45 0.41 8.31
N THR A 39 3.99 1.26 9.25
CA THR A 39 2.73 2.00 9.12
C THR A 39 2.67 2.80 7.81
N ARG A 40 3.74 3.51 7.44
CA ARG A 40 3.77 4.27 6.18
C ARG A 40 3.77 3.37 4.95
N LYS A 41 4.41 2.20 5.01
CA LYS A 41 4.36 1.20 3.92
C LYS A 41 2.94 0.66 3.74
N VAL A 42 2.25 0.37 4.85
CA VAL A 42 0.85 -0.12 4.84
C VAL A 42 -0.10 0.96 4.33
N VAL A 43 -0.03 2.20 4.83
CA VAL A 43 -0.88 3.30 4.34
C VAL A 43 -0.68 3.53 2.85
N PHE A 44 0.55 3.46 2.36
CA PHE A 44 0.83 3.58 0.94
C PHE A 44 0.29 2.40 0.13
N ALA A 45 0.37 1.16 0.62
CA ALA A 45 -0.28 0.02 -0.03
C ALA A 45 -1.80 0.24 -0.11
N VAL A 46 -2.43 0.63 0.99
CA VAL A 46 -3.89 0.84 1.02
C VAL A 46 -4.32 1.96 0.07
N PHE A 47 -3.51 3.00 -0.11
CA PHE A 47 -3.79 4.09 -1.04
C PHE A 47 -3.97 3.62 -2.51
N PHE A 48 -3.40 2.47 -2.88
CA PHE A 48 -3.58 1.87 -4.20
C PHE A 48 -4.62 0.75 -4.23
N MET A 49 -5.34 0.48 -3.14
CA MET A 49 -6.45 -0.47 -3.17
C MET A 49 -7.68 0.18 -3.80
N ARG A 50 -8.44 -0.61 -4.58
CA ARG A 50 -9.70 -0.18 -5.21
C ARG A 50 -10.82 -1.19 -4.97
N ASP A 51 -12.03 -0.80 -5.36
CA ASP A 51 -13.23 -1.63 -5.35
C ASP A 51 -13.48 -2.28 -3.98
N TYR A 52 -13.85 -3.57 -3.96
CA TYR A 52 -14.08 -4.35 -2.76
C TYR A 52 -12.91 -4.28 -1.75
N THR A 53 -11.68 -4.21 -2.23
CA THR A 53 -10.50 -4.19 -1.36
C THR A 53 -10.32 -2.85 -0.66
N ALA A 54 -10.73 -1.75 -1.28
CA ALA A 54 -10.76 -0.44 -0.62
C ALA A 54 -11.73 -0.47 0.57
N THR A 55 -12.97 -0.94 0.37
CA THR A 55 -13.96 -1.09 1.45
C THR A 55 -13.48 -2.05 2.54
N TRP A 56 -12.84 -3.16 2.17
CA TRP A 56 -12.28 -4.13 3.13
C TRP A 56 -11.19 -3.51 4.02
N SER A 57 -10.37 -2.62 3.46
CA SER A 57 -9.24 -1.99 4.16
C SER A 57 -9.65 -0.81 5.05
N GLN A 58 -10.84 -0.23 4.83
CA GLN A 58 -11.28 1.01 5.46
C GLN A 58 -11.27 0.96 7.01
N PRO A 59 -11.73 -0.11 7.69
CA PRO A 59 -11.69 -0.19 9.16
C PRO A 59 -10.27 -0.20 9.73
N TYR A 60 -9.27 -0.65 8.95
CA TYR A 60 -7.87 -0.64 9.35
C TYR A 60 -7.26 0.75 9.20
N LEU A 61 -7.62 1.46 8.13
CA LEU A 61 -7.21 2.85 7.96
C LEU A 61 -7.68 3.72 9.10
N ASP A 62 -8.93 3.61 9.53
CA ASP A 62 -9.46 4.41 10.64
C ASP A 62 -8.62 4.20 11.90
N LYS A 63 -8.24 2.96 12.21
CA LYS A 63 -7.36 2.65 13.36
C LYS A 63 -5.93 3.17 13.20
N VAL A 64 -5.40 3.17 11.98
CA VAL A 64 -4.05 3.65 11.69
C VAL A 64 -3.99 5.18 11.71
N PHE A 65 -4.98 5.86 11.13
CA PHE A 65 -5.06 7.32 11.10
C PHE A 65 -5.39 7.91 12.48
N ASN A 66 -6.26 7.27 13.27
CA ASN A 66 -6.52 7.68 14.67
C ASN A 66 -5.29 7.53 15.59
N LYS A 67 -4.21 6.88 15.14
CA LYS A 67 -2.92 6.80 15.85
C LYS A 67 -1.85 7.72 15.26
N LEU A 68 -2.11 8.30 14.10
CA LEU A 68 -1.18 9.19 13.38
C LEU A 68 -1.50 10.67 13.57
N LEU A 69 -2.75 11.00 13.94
CA LEU A 69 -3.21 12.30 14.45
C LEU A 69 -3.13 12.31 15.98
#